data_AF-A0A450XUS1-F1
#
_entry.id   AF-A0A450XUS1-F1
#
_cell.length_a   1.000
_cell.length_b   1.000
_cell.length_c   1.000
_cell.angle_alpha   90.00
_cell.angle_beta   90.00
_cell.angle_gamma   90.00
#
_symmetry.space_group_name_H-M   'P 1'
#
loop_
_entity.id
_entity.type
_entity.pdbx_description
1 polymer ?
#
loop_
_entity_poly.entity_id
_entity_poly.type
_entity_poly.pdbx_seq_one_letter_code
_entity_poly.pdbx_strand_id
1 'polypeptide(L)' 'MATLQNIQHRIITRDYLSSHAEEEMLDDDLERKDIENAILKGRIEKKMTRDSRGMP' A
#
# COMPACT_ATOMS: atom_id res chain seq x y z
N MET A 1 -6.20 -10.78 -17.59
CA MET A 1 -7.28 -10.16 -16.80
C MET A 1 -7.21 -10.49 -15.29
N ALA A 2 -6.02 -10.65 -14.69
CA ALA A 2 -5.92 -11.11 -13.29
C ALA A 2 -5.28 -10.09 -12.33
N THR A 3 -4.71 -9.00 -12.84
CA THR A 3 -3.84 -8.10 -12.04
C THR A 3 -4.63 -7.33 -10.98
N LEU A 4 -5.77 -6.75 -11.33
CA LEU A 4 -6.66 -6.05 -10.40
C LEU A 4 -7.24 -7.00 -9.34
N GLN A 5 -7.63 -8.21 -9.75
CA GLN A 5 -8.16 -9.24 -8.85
C GLN A 5 -7.08 -9.73 -7.87
N ASN A 6 -5.84 -9.91 -8.33
CA ASN A 6 -4.73 -10.25 -7.45
C ASN A 6 -4.39 -9.14 -6.46
N ILE A 7 -4.44 -7.88 -6.88
CA ILE A 7 -4.25 -6.74 -5.97
C ILE A 7 -5.35 -6.77 -4.89
N GLN A 8 -6.62 -6.87 -5.30
CA GLN A 8 -7.76 -6.99 -4.38
C GLN A 8 -7.62 -8.18 -3.42
N HIS A 9 -7.21 -9.34 -3.92
CA HIS A 9 -7.01 -10.52 -3.10
C HIS A 9 -5.94 -10.29 -2.04
N ARG A 10 -4.78 -9.73 -2.40
CA ARG A 10 -3.71 -9.40 -1.45
C ARG A 10 -4.14 -8.42 -0.38
N ILE A 11 -5.00 -7.46 -0.74
CA ILE A 11 -5.59 -6.50 0.21
C ILE A 11 -6.50 -7.22 1.20
N ILE A 12 -7.39 -8.09 0.70
CA ILE A 12 -8.32 -8.87 1.55
C ILE A 12 -7.56 -9.85 2.45
N THR A 13 -6.53 -10.52 1.92
CA THR A 13 -5.70 -11.47 2.67
C THR A 13 -4.65 -10.78 3.54
N ARG A 14 -4.56 -9.45 3.48
CA ARG A 14 -3.61 -8.64 4.26
C ARG A 14 -2.14 -9.00 3.99
N ASP A 15 -1.87 -9.56 2.82
CA ASP A 15 -0.54 -10.00 2.36
C ASP A 15 0.20 -8.85 1.63
N TYR A 16 0.12 -7.66 2.20
CA TYR A 16 0.74 -6.44 1.67
C TYR A 16 1.52 -5.64 2.73
N LEU A 17 1.42 -6.00 4.02
CA LEU A 17 2.16 -5.36 5.11
C LEU A 17 3.37 -6.21 5.48
N SER A 18 4.56 -5.64 5.31
CA SER A 18 5.77 -6.15 5.97
C SER A 18 5.83 -5.64 7.40
N SER A 19 6.61 -6.27 8.26
CA SER A 19 6.86 -5.77 9.63
C SER A 19 7.37 -4.33 9.64
N HIS A 20 8.20 -3.98 8.65
CA HIS A 20 8.72 -2.62 8.48
C HIS A 20 7.61 -1.61 8.09
N ALA A 21 6.60 -2.03 7.33
CA ALA A 21 5.47 -1.18 7.00
C ALA A 21 4.60 -0.87 8.23
N GLU A 22 4.50 -1.80 9.19
CA GLU A 22 3.74 -1.56 10.43
C GLU A 22 4.42 -0.54 11.34
N GLU A 23 5.75 -0.55 11.41
CA GLU A 23 6.54 0.45 12.15
C GLU A 23 6.37 1.86 11.56
N GLU A 24 6.52 2.00 10.24
CA GLU A 24 6.35 3.30 9.56
C GLU A 24 4.90 3.81 9.69
N MET A 25 3.91 2.91 9.65
CA MET A 25 2.51 3.29 9.89
C MET A 25 2.27 3.82 11.30
N LEU A 26 2.92 3.23 12.31
CA LEU A 26 2.85 3.70 13.70
C LEU A 26 3.48 5.09 13.84
N ASP A 27 4.61 5.33 13.17
CA ASP A 27 5.30 6.62 13.17
C ASP A 27 4.50 7.73 12.45
N ASP A 28 3.76 7.37 11.40
CA ASP A 28 2.91 8.28 10.60
C ASP A 28 1.48 8.46 11.18
N ASP A 29 1.15 7.88 12.35
CA ASP A 29 -0.20 7.86 12.95
C ASP A 29 -1.27 7.31 11.99
N LEU A 30 -0.90 6.29 11.21
CA LEU A 30 -1.75 5.61 10.24
C LEU A 30 -2.26 4.28 10.78
N GLU A 31 -3.58 4.15 10.90
CA GLU A 31 -4.19 2.86 11.18
C GLU A 31 -4.35 2.04 9.90
N ARG A 32 -4.41 0.71 10.06
CA ARG A 32 -4.74 -0.22 8.95
C ARG A 32 -6.04 0.16 8.23
N LYS A 33 -7.01 0.71 8.95
CA LYS A 33 -8.30 1.15 8.39
C LYS A 33 -8.11 2.30 7.40
N ASP A 34 -7.12 3.16 7.61
CA ASP A 34 -6.83 4.30 6.74
C ASP A 34 -6.24 3.80 5.42
N ILE A 35 -5.34 2.82 5.48
CA ILE A 35 -4.79 2.16 4.29
C ILE A 35 -5.87 1.39 3.53
N GLU A 36 -6.68 0.58 4.22
CA GLU A 36 -7.78 -0.16 3.59
C GLU A 36 -8.80 0.81 2.95
N ASN A 37 -9.15 1.92 3.61
CA ASN A 37 -10.00 2.95 3.05
C ASN A 37 -9.36 3.63 1.83
N ALA A 38 -8.08 3.98 1.88
CA ALA A 38 -7.35 4.60 0.76
C ALA A 38 -7.26 3.67 -0.45
N ILE A 39 -7.12 2.36 -0.22
CA ILE A 39 -7.04 1.36 -1.28
C ILE A 39 -8.42 1.05 -1.89
N LEU A 40 -9.45 0.90 -1.05
CA LEU A 40 -10.80 0.52 -1.49
C LEU A 40 -11.61 1.69 -2.04
N LYS A 41 -11.42 2.90 -1.49
CA LYS A 41 -12.16 4.11 -1.86
C LYS A 41 -11.31 5.12 -2.63
N GLY A 42 -9.99 5.04 -2.52
CA GLY A 42 -9.08 5.92 -3.26
C GLY A 42 -8.85 5.43 -4.69
N ARG A 43 -8.51 6.38 -5.57
CA ARG A 43 -8.17 6.12 -6.96
C ARG A 43 -6.71 5.67 -7.02
N ILE A 44 -6.43 4.41 -7.35
CA ILE A 44 -5.06 3.94 -7.58
C ILE A 44 -4.54 4.56 -8.88
N GLU A 45 -3.95 5.75 -8.79
CA GLU A 45 -3.13 6.32 -9.86
C GLU A 45 -1.69 5.88 -9.64
N LYS A 46 -1.12 5.19 -10.63
CA LYS A 46 0.29 4.79 -10.61
C LYS A 46 1.15 6.05 -10.71
N LYS A 47 1.47 6.66 -9.57
CA LYS A 47 2.44 7.73 -9.50
C LYS A 47 3.84 7.08 -9.53
N MET A 48 4.53 7.21 -10.64
CA MET A 48 5.96 6.87 -10.71
C MET A 48 6.72 7.94 -9.89
N THR A 49 6.76 7.77 -8.58
CA THR A 49 7.66 8.55 -7.74
C THR A 49 9.06 8.07 -8.10
N ARG A 50 9.84 8.90 -8.81
CA ARG A 50 11.29 8.68 -8.93
C ARG A 50 11.84 8.87 -7.53
N ASP A 51 12.11 7.76 -6.84
CA ASP A 51 12.80 7.79 -5.56
C ASP A 51 14.14 8.48 -5.77
N SER A 52 14.31 9.67 -5.18
CA SER A 52 15.56 10.42 -5.22
C SER A 52 16.67 9.76 -4.39
N ARG A 53 16.35 8.72 -3.60
CA ARG A 53 17.29 7.92 -2.80
C ARG A 53 17.72 6.63 -3.52
N GLY A 54 17.12 6.30 -4.65
CA GLY A 54 17.63 5.27 -5.55
C GLY A 54 18.89 5.77 -6.24
N MET A 55 20.05 5.68 -5.59
CA MET A 55 21.31 5.87 -6.28
C MET A 55 21.52 4.77 -7.33
N PRO A 56 22.05 5.12 -8.51
CA PRO A 56 22.30 4.19 -9.62
C PRO A 56 23.37 3.14 -9.29
#